data_AF-A0A8S3KEE6-F1
#
_entry.id   AF-A0A8S3KEE6-F1
#
_cell.length_a   1.000
_cell.length_b   1.000
_cell.length_c   1.000
_cell.angle_alpha   90.00
_cell.angle_beta   90.00
_cell.angle_gamma   90.00
#
_symmetry.space_group_name_H-M   'P 1'
#
loop_
_entity.id
_entity.type
_entity.pdbx_description
1 polymer ?
#
loop_
_entity_poly.entity_id
_entity_poly.type
_entity_poly.pdbx_seq_one_letter_code
_entity_poly.pdbx_strand_id
1 'polypeptide(L)'
;MYLQHEYQSSTPDYRHWQIPLGRRFRSLKLWFVFRSFGLDGLRKYIRKHIHLAEYFIALISRDTRFEIVFPAPQLGLVCFRLKNGSNALNKRLLDALRNDKRIYLVPAE
;
A
#
# COMPACT_ATOMS: atom_id res chain seq x y z
N MET A 1 26.92 -6.41 -26.53
CA MET A 1 26.61 -6.94 -25.19
C MET A 1 27.90 -6.90 -24.38
N TYR A 2 28.00 -6.00 -23.40
CA TYR A 2 29.28 -5.58 -22.80
C TYR A 2 29.87 -6.55 -21.75
N LEU A 3 29.16 -7.61 -21.34
CA LEU A 3 29.62 -8.59 -20.35
C LEU A 3 29.18 -10.01 -20.77
N GLN A 4 29.97 -10.66 -21.63
CA GLN A 4 29.72 -12.04 -22.07
C GLN A 4 30.26 -13.04 -21.04
N HIS A 5 29.55 -14.16 -20.84
CA HIS A 5 30.01 -15.30 -20.06
C HIS A 5 29.45 -16.61 -20.63
N GLU A 6 30.12 -17.74 -20.39
CA GLU A 6 29.82 -19.02 -21.04
C GLU A 6 28.40 -19.54 -20.81
N TYR A 7 27.79 -19.22 -19.67
CA TYR A 7 26.44 -19.68 -19.29
C TYR A 7 25.29 -18.80 -19.81
N GLN A 8 25.54 -17.89 -20.74
CA GLN A 8 24.53 -16.92 -21.19
C GLN A 8 23.34 -17.58 -21.93
N SER A 9 23.48 -18.81 -22.41
CA SER A 9 22.44 -19.56 -23.13
C SER A 9 21.61 -20.51 -22.25
N SER A 10 22.06 -20.84 -21.03
CA SER A 10 21.43 -21.87 -20.20
C SER A 10 20.46 -21.32 -19.14
N THR A 11 20.57 -20.05 -18.76
CA THR A 11 19.70 -19.42 -17.76
C THR A 11 19.58 -17.92 -18.03
N PRO A 12 18.39 -17.31 -17.85
CA PRO A 12 18.23 -15.88 -18.06
C PRO A 12 19.14 -15.05 -17.14
N ASP A 13 19.96 -14.20 -17.76
CA ASP A 13 20.81 -13.26 -17.04
C ASP A 13 20.04 -11.99 -16.68
N TYR A 14 19.55 -11.94 -15.45
CA TYR A 14 18.78 -10.82 -14.90
C TYR A 14 19.54 -9.49 -14.84
N ARG A 15 20.87 -9.47 -15.02
CA ARG A 15 21.64 -8.21 -15.06
C ARG A 15 21.26 -7.33 -16.24
N HIS A 16 20.78 -7.92 -17.34
CA HIS A 16 20.32 -7.15 -18.50
C HIS A 16 18.98 -6.44 -18.28
N TRP A 17 18.26 -6.74 -17.19
CA TRP A 17 16.92 -6.20 -16.91
C TRP A 17 16.93 -5.13 -15.80
N GLN A 18 18.12 -4.75 -15.32
CA GLN A 18 18.26 -3.82 -14.22
C GLN A 18 19.54 -2.99 -14.39
N ILE A 19 19.55 -1.78 -13.83
CA ILE A 19 20.70 -0.87 -13.89
C ILE A 19 21.95 -1.43 -13.17
N PRO A 20 21.85 -1.99 -11.94
CA PRO A 20 23.05 -2.44 -11.22
C PRO A 20 23.54 -3.82 -11.70
N LEU A 21 24.86 -3.95 -11.83
CA LEU A 21 25.54 -5.20 -12.17
C LEU A 21 25.48 -6.26 -11.05
N GLY A 22 25.47 -5.81 -9.79
CA GLY A 22 25.29 -6.67 -8.60
C GLY A 22 23.84 -6.67 -8.11
N ARG A 23 23.38 -7.79 -7.53
CA ARG A 23 22.00 -7.90 -7.01
C ARG A 23 21.90 -8.59 -5.66
N ARG A 24 20.95 -8.14 -4.84
CA ARG A 24 20.57 -8.81 -3.58
C ARG A 24 19.65 -10.00 -3.86
N PHE A 25 19.67 -11.03 -3.01
CA PHE A 25 18.82 -12.21 -3.14
C PHE A 25 17.38 -11.96 -2.65
N ARG A 26 16.64 -11.06 -3.31
CA ARG A 26 15.28 -10.65 -2.91
C ARG A 26 14.24 -11.78 -3.04
N SER A 27 14.45 -12.72 -3.97
CA SER A 27 13.55 -13.85 -4.18
C SER A 27 13.49 -14.78 -2.98
N LEU A 28 14.53 -14.89 -2.16
CA LEU A 28 14.49 -15.70 -0.94
C LEU A 28 13.45 -15.18 0.06
N LYS A 29 13.32 -13.85 0.19
CA LYS A 29 12.27 -13.25 1.03
C LYS A 29 10.88 -13.60 0.55
N LEU A 30 10.65 -13.50 -0.77
CA LEU A 30 9.37 -13.87 -1.37
C LEU A 30 9.07 -15.36 -1.25
N TRP A 31 10.08 -16.22 -1.42
CA TRP A 31 9.95 -17.66 -1.26
C TRP A 31 9.46 -18.04 0.14
N PHE A 32 10.04 -17.44 1.20
CA PHE A 32 9.57 -17.65 2.57
C PHE A 32 8.12 -17.18 2.77
N VAL A 33 7.74 -16.03 2.19
CA VAL A 33 6.35 -15.54 2.26
C VAL A 33 5.40 -16.55 1.61
N PHE A 34 5.68 -17.00 0.38
CA PHE A 34 4.82 -17.97 -0.29
C PHE A 34 4.78 -19.32 0.43
N ARG A 35 5.93 -19.80 0.94
CA ARG A 35 6.02 -21.09 1.62
C ARG A 35 5.31 -21.09 2.97
N SER A 36 5.39 -19.99 3.72
CA SER A 36 4.80 -19.88 5.06
C SER A 36 3.30 -19.56 5.03
N PHE A 37 2.86 -18.63 4.16
CA PHE A 37 1.45 -18.22 4.12
C PHE A 37 0.61 -19.02 3.12
N GLY A 38 1.23 -19.55 2.06
CA GLY A 38 0.51 -20.15 0.94
C GLY A 38 -0.36 -19.13 0.18
N LEU A 39 -1.00 -19.60 -0.90
CA LEU A 39 -1.87 -18.75 -1.72
C LEU A 39 -3.12 -18.29 -0.95
N ASP A 40 -3.74 -19.19 -0.18
CA ASP A 40 -4.98 -18.85 0.53
C ASP A 40 -4.74 -17.92 1.71
N GLY A 41 -3.60 -18.05 2.40
CA GLY A 41 -3.20 -17.10 3.44
C GLY A 41 -3.00 -15.69 2.90
N LEU A 42 -2.31 -15.56 1.75
CA LEU A 42 -2.12 -14.26 1.10
C LEU A 42 -3.44 -13.65 0.61
N ARG A 43 -4.31 -14.44 -0.02
CA ARG A 43 -5.65 -13.99 -0.44
C ARG A 43 -6.49 -13.53 0.75
N LYS A 44 -6.49 -14.29 1.85
CA LYS A 44 -7.20 -13.93 3.07
C LYS A 44 -6.65 -12.66 3.69
N TYR A 45 -5.33 -12.49 3.72
CA TYR A 45 -4.68 -11.30 4.25
C TYR A 45 -5.09 -10.03 3.48
N ILE A 46 -5.03 -10.07 2.14
CA ILE A 46 -5.45 -8.94 1.30
C ILE A 46 -6.94 -8.63 1.48
N ARG A 47 -7.81 -9.65 1.42
CA ARG A 47 -9.26 -9.47 1.62
C ARG A 47 -9.60 -8.89 2.99
N LYS A 48 -8.86 -9.25 4.04
CA LYS A 48 -9.04 -8.67 5.37
C LYS A 48 -8.79 -7.16 5.37
N HIS A 49 -7.73 -6.69 4.70
CA HIS A 49 -7.43 -5.25 4.61
C HIS A 49 -8.51 -4.48 3.85
N ILE A 50 -9.04 -5.07 2.77
CA ILE A 50 -10.17 -4.50 2.02
C ILE A 50 -11.40 -4.38 2.93
N HIS A 51 -11.73 -5.45 3.66
CA HIS A 51 -12.85 -5.45 4.58
C HIS A 51 -12.71 -4.41 5.71
N LEU A 52 -11.49 -4.19 6.21
CA LEU A 52 -11.23 -3.14 7.19
C LEU A 52 -11.45 -1.74 6.61
N ALA A 53 -11.09 -1.51 5.34
CA ALA A 53 -11.36 -0.25 4.65
C ALA A 53 -12.88 -0.04 4.45
N GLU A 54 -13.62 -1.08 4.04
CA GLU A 54 -15.09 -1.04 3.96
C GLU A 54 -15.74 -0.74 5.32
N TYR A 55 -15.24 -1.36 6.38
CA TYR A 55 -15.71 -1.10 7.75
C TYR A 55 -15.45 0.35 8.16
N PHE A 56 -14.27 0.89 7.87
CA PHE A 56 -13.96 2.29 8.15
C PHE A 56 -14.83 3.26 7.35
N ILE A 57 -15.12 2.95 6.09
CA ILE A 57 -16.11 3.68 5.27
C ILE A 57 -17.47 3.69 5.97
N ALA A 58 -17.96 2.53 6.42
CA ALA A 58 -19.24 2.44 7.12
C ALA A 58 -19.27 3.27 8.42
N LEU A 59 -18.15 3.38 9.13
CA LEU A 59 -18.03 4.25 10.31
C LEU A 59 -18.10 5.74 9.92
N ILE A 60 -17.34 6.15 8.91
CA ILE A 60 -17.34 7.54 8.42
C ILE A 60 -18.71 7.93 7.88
N SER A 61 -19.36 7.07 7.10
CA SER A 61 -20.67 7.36 6.51
C SER A 61 -21.77 7.58 7.54
N ARG A 62 -21.61 7.10 8.77
CA ARG A 62 -22.54 7.37 9.89
C ARG A 62 -22.35 8.74 10.52
N ASP A 63 -21.19 9.36 10.32
CA ASP A 63 -20.87 10.67 10.89
C ASP A 63 -21.13 11.78 9.86
N THR A 64 -22.08 12.67 10.17
CA THR A 64 -22.51 13.75 9.27
C THR A 64 -21.45 14.82 9.03
N ARG A 65 -20.37 14.84 9.82
CA ARG A 65 -19.27 15.81 9.71
C ARG A 65 -18.27 15.48 8.62
N PHE A 66 -18.27 14.24 8.13
CA PHE A 66 -17.31 13.77 7.15
C PHE A 66 -17.98 13.40 5.84
N GLU A 67 -17.20 13.41 4.76
CA GLU A 67 -17.58 12.87 3.47
C GLU A 67 -16.45 12.02 2.91
N ILE A 68 -16.82 11.00 2.16
CA ILE A 68 -15.88 10.12 1.47
C ILE A 68 -15.66 10.69 0.07
N VAL A 69 -14.39 10.88 -0.30
CA VAL A 69 -14.02 11.52 -1.57
C VAL A 69 -14.23 10.57 -2.76
N PHE A 70 -14.07 9.27 -2.55
CA PHE A 70 -14.28 8.24 -3.58
C PHE A 70 -15.31 7.19 -3.13
N PRO A 71 -16.31 6.86 -3.96
CA PRO A 71 -17.45 6.04 -3.54
C PRO A 71 -17.12 4.58 -3.16
N ALA A 72 -15.94 4.07 -3.52
CA ALA A 72 -15.49 2.72 -3.16
C ALA A 72 -14.04 2.74 -2.62
N PRO A 73 -13.68 1.86 -1.66
CA PRO A 73 -12.31 1.75 -1.19
C PRO A 73 -11.40 1.23 -2.31
N GLN A 74 -10.23 1.84 -2.47
CA GLN A 74 -9.21 1.33 -3.36
C GLN A 74 -8.32 0.35 -2.59
N LEU A 75 -8.66 -0.93 -2.66
CA LEU A 75 -8.06 -1.97 -1.81
C LEU A 75 -8.22 -1.62 -0.31
N GLY A 76 -7.11 -1.34 0.38
CA GLY A 76 -7.09 -0.95 1.79
C GLY A 76 -7.05 0.57 2.04
N LEU A 77 -7.23 1.40 1.01
CA LEU A 77 -7.14 2.86 1.10
C LEU A 77 -8.52 3.52 1.10
N VAL A 78 -8.72 4.46 2.02
CA VAL A 78 -9.92 5.29 2.12
C VAL A 78 -9.50 6.76 2.19
N CYS A 79 -9.99 7.57 1.24
CA CYS A 79 -9.80 9.02 1.26
C CYS A 79 -11.10 9.68 1.73
N PHE A 80 -10.98 10.49 2.78
CA PHE A 80 -12.10 11.20 3.40
C PHE A 80 -11.69 12.64 3.74
N ARG A 81 -12.68 13.49 3.94
CA ARG A 81 -12.48 14.89 4.37
C ARG A 81 -13.61 15.36 5.25
N LEU A 82 -13.42 16.48 5.93
CA LEU A 82 -14.50 17.20 6.58
C LEU A 82 -15.46 17.74 5.52
N LYS A 83 -16.75 17.44 5.69
CA LYS A 83 -17.83 17.87 4.80
C LYS A 83 -17.94 19.38 4.83
N ASN A 84 -17.99 20.01 3.65
CA ASN A 84 -17.95 21.46 3.47
C ASN A 84 -16.72 22.16 4.12
N GLY A 85 -15.71 21.39 4.53
CA GLY A 85 -14.51 21.92 5.17
C GLY A 85 -13.50 22.42 4.14
N SER A 86 -12.89 23.58 4.37
CA SER A 86 -11.79 24.08 3.53
C SER A 86 -10.55 23.18 3.64
N ASN A 87 -9.63 23.31 2.69
CA ASN A 87 -8.35 22.59 2.74
C ASN A 87 -7.54 22.98 3.99
N ALA A 88 -7.63 24.24 4.43
CA ALA A 88 -7.01 24.71 5.67
C ALA A 88 -7.60 24.02 6.92
N LEU A 89 -8.92 23.79 6.96
CA LEU A 89 -9.56 23.10 8.08
C LEU A 89 -9.17 21.61 8.13
N ASN A 90 -9.14 20.93 6.98
CA ASN A 90 -8.67 19.54 6.89
C ASN A 90 -7.20 19.42 7.30
N LYS A 91 -6.35 20.39 6.91
CA LYS A 91 -4.95 20.45 7.34
C LYS A 91 -4.82 20.61 8.85
N ARG A 92 -5.63 21.48 9.47
CA ARG A 92 -5.67 21.62 10.94
C ARG A 92 -6.07 20.32 11.65
N LEU A 93 -7.06 19.59 11.12
CA LEU A 93 -7.43 18.28 11.65
C LEU A 93 -6.26 17.29 11.54
N LEU A 94 -5.61 17.23 10.38
CA LEU A 94 -4.45 16.37 10.15
C LEU A 94 -3.29 16.68 11.11
N ASP A 95 -2.99 17.97 11.31
CA ASP A 95 -1.93 18.41 12.23
C ASP A 95 -2.28 18.07 13.68
N ALA A 96 -3.55 18.22 14.08
CA ALA A 96 -4.02 17.82 15.41
C ALA A 96 -3.88 16.30 15.62
N LEU A 97 -4.27 15.48 14.66
CA LEU A 97 -4.13 14.01 14.71
C LEU A 97 -2.65 13.58 14.74
N ARG A 98 -1.80 14.26 13.97
CA ARG A 98 -0.36 14.00 13.95
C ARG A 98 0.29 14.33 15.29
N ASN A 99 -0.12 15.43 15.92
CA ASN A 99 0.37 15.84 17.25
C ASN A 99 -0.09 14.90 18.37
N ASP A 100 -1.26 14.29 18.21
CA ASP A 100 -1.81 13.28 19.14
C ASP A 100 -1.08 11.92 19.08
N LYS A 101 -0.34 11.63 17.99
CA LYS A 101 0.60 10.48 17.84
C LYS A 101 0.00 9.07 17.94
N ARG A 102 -1.30 8.91 18.16
CA ARG A 102 -1.95 7.59 18.18
C ARG A 102 -2.12 7.00 16.78
N ILE A 103 -2.33 7.87 15.79
CA ILE A 103 -2.49 7.48 14.39
C ILE A 103 -1.67 8.41 13.49
N TYR A 104 -1.19 7.88 12.37
CA TYR A 104 -0.49 8.64 11.35
C TYR A 104 -1.28 8.62 10.05
N LEU A 105 -1.52 9.81 9.50
CA LEU A 105 -2.22 10.01 8.24
C LEU A 105 -1.35 10.90 7.33
N VAL A 106 -1.54 10.72 6.03
CA VAL A 106 -0.91 11.55 4.99
C VAL A 106 -1.98 12.29 4.20
N PRO A 107 -1.74 13.55 3.82
CA PRO A 107 -2.65 14.24 2.92
C PRO A 107 -2.55 13.61 1.53
N ALA A 108 -3.68 13.51 0.84
CA ALA A 108 -3.69 13.32 -0.60
C ALA A 108 -3.70 14.71 -1.26
N GLU A 109 -2.79 14.94 -2.19
CA GLU A 109 -2.72 16.18 -3.00
C GLU A 109 -3.62 16.09 -4.22
#